data_AF-A0A430E8V4-F1
#
_entry.id   AF-A0A430E8V4-F1
#
_cell.length_a   1.000
_cell.length_b   1.000
_cell.length_c   1.000
_cell.angle_alpha   90.00
_cell.angle_beta   90.00
_cell.angle_gamma   90.00
#
_symmetry.space_group_name_H-M   'P 1'
#
loop_
_entity.id
_entity.type
_entity.pdbx_description
1 polymer ?
#
loop_
_entity_poly.entity_id
_entity_poly.type
_entity_poly.pdbx_seq_one_letter_code
_entity_poly.pdbx_strand_id
1 'polypeptide(L)'
;MPRRVTLTDRQREALLHLPVDQGELLRHYTLSDEDLGHIRQRRRAHNRFGFALQLCVLRYPGRVLAPGELIPAQVSDFIAAQLGLTSDDLLLYAAREETRHEHLADLRRIYGYRSFSGRGARDLREWIAREAEAATSNEDLARRFVAECRRTRTILPGSSTIERLCADALVEAERRIEDLIAHRITPTLSENLAHLLEDTVDGRVTRFVWLRQFEVGANSAAANRLMDRLEYLQRFDLPADLLDGVPAHRVTRLRRQGERYYADGMRDLPEDRRLAILAVCTLEWRSSLADVIVE
;
A
#
# COMPACT_ATOMS: atom_id res chain seq x y z
N MET A 1 -5.41 -16.40 12.96
CA MET A 1 -5.15 -16.25 11.52
C MET A 1 -3.68 -15.91 11.31
N PRO A 2 -2.95 -16.61 10.43
CA PRO A 2 -1.54 -16.30 10.18
C PRO A 2 -1.43 -14.87 9.61
N ARG A 3 -0.52 -14.07 10.18
CA ARG A 3 -0.20 -12.72 9.70
C ARG A 3 0.11 -12.82 8.21
N ARG A 4 -0.74 -12.25 7.35
CA ARG A 4 -0.40 -12.05 5.94
C ARG A 4 0.80 -11.12 5.91
N VAL A 5 1.99 -11.68 5.76
CA VAL A 5 3.21 -10.94 5.44
C VAL A 5 2.90 -10.21 4.13
N THR A 6 2.74 -8.89 4.21
CA THR A 6 2.23 -8.10 3.07
C THR A 6 3.37 -7.41 2.32
N LEU A 7 4.58 -7.37 2.89
CA LEU A 7 5.80 -6.94 2.22
C LEU A 7 6.83 -8.07 2.19
N THR A 8 7.53 -8.23 1.07
CA THR A 8 8.70 -9.11 0.96
C THR A 8 9.90 -8.52 1.71
N ASP A 9 10.90 -9.33 2.03
CA ASP A 9 12.12 -8.84 2.69
C ASP A 9 12.82 -7.75 1.88
N ARG A 10 12.87 -7.93 0.55
CA ARG A 10 13.38 -6.91 -0.39
C ARG A 10 12.59 -5.60 -0.30
N GLN A 11 11.26 -5.66 -0.17
CA GLN A 11 10.44 -4.46 -0.02
C GLN A 11 10.65 -3.78 1.33
N ARG A 12 10.80 -4.54 2.42
CA ARG A 12 11.14 -3.99 3.73
C ARG A 12 12.50 -3.30 3.71
N GLU A 13 13.50 -3.96 3.12
CA GLU A 13 14.84 -3.44 2.96
C GLU A 13 14.84 -2.15 2.15
N ALA A 14 14.14 -2.12 1.01
CA ALA A 14 14.01 -0.91 0.19
C ALA A 14 13.42 0.29 0.95
N LEU A 15 12.56 0.06 1.96
CA LEU A 15 11.97 1.12 2.78
C LEU A 15 12.86 1.58 3.95
N LEU A 16 13.68 0.69 4.49
CA LEU A 16 14.31 0.87 5.81
C LEU A 16 15.84 0.73 5.82
N HIS A 17 16.47 0.36 4.71
CA HIS A 17 17.92 0.26 4.63
C HIS A 17 18.60 1.63 4.73
N LEU A 18 19.86 1.62 5.17
CA LEU A 18 20.70 2.81 5.13
C LEU A 18 21.19 3.01 3.69
N PRO A 19 21.19 4.25 3.17
CA PRO A 19 21.65 4.53 1.82
C PRO A 19 23.14 4.21 1.72
N VAL A 20 23.52 3.47 0.68
CA VAL A 20 24.94 3.15 0.38
C VAL A 20 25.40 3.76 -0.94
N ASP A 21 24.46 4.24 -1.76
CA ASP A 21 24.76 4.99 -2.97
C ASP A 21 25.27 6.39 -2.63
N GLN A 22 26.29 6.84 -3.35
CA GLN A 22 26.92 8.14 -3.12
C GLN A 22 25.93 9.30 -3.31
N GLY A 23 25.03 9.20 -4.28
CA GLY A 23 24.02 10.23 -4.55
C GLY A 23 23.01 10.36 -3.40
N GLU A 24 22.57 9.24 -2.84
CA GLU A 24 21.68 9.24 -1.66
C GLU A 24 22.39 9.75 -0.40
N LEU A 25 23.66 9.36 -0.18
CA LEU A 25 24.47 9.86 0.93
C LEU A 25 24.65 11.39 0.85
N LEU A 26 25.01 11.92 -0.32
CA LEU A 26 25.13 13.36 -0.53
C LEU A 26 23.81 14.10 -0.27
N ARG A 27 22.69 13.50 -0.69
CA ARG A 27 21.36 14.09 -0.54
C ARG A 27 20.87 14.11 0.91
N HIS A 28 21.14 13.05 1.66
CA HIS A 28 20.49 12.83 2.95
C HIS A 28 21.43 12.96 4.16
N TYR A 29 22.72 12.66 3.99
CA TYR A 29 23.69 12.50 5.09
C TYR A 29 24.71 13.63 5.14
N THR A 30 24.61 14.64 4.28
CA THR A 30 25.42 15.86 4.38
C THR A 30 24.98 16.65 5.61
N LEU A 31 25.94 16.97 6.47
CA LEU A 31 25.77 17.71 7.72
C LEU A 31 25.96 19.21 7.46
N SER A 32 25.00 20.02 7.91
CA SER A 32 25.10 21.47 7.87
C SER A 32 26.04 22.00 8.97
N ASP A 33 26.41 23.28 8.89
CA ASP A 33 27.18 23.93 9.96
C ASP A 33 26.45 23.93 11.31
N GLU A 34 25.11 24.04 11.28
CA GLU A 34 24.26 23.91 12.47
C GLU A 34 24.36 22.50 13.06
N ASP A 35 24.30 21.47 12.21
CA ASP A 35 24.45 20.07 12.64
C ASP A 35 25.80 19.85 13.31
N LEU A 36 26.88 20.32 12.65
CA LEU A 36 28.24 20.23 13.17
C LEU A 36 28.38 20.99 14.49
N GLY A 37 27.70 22.13 14.64
CA GLY A 37 27.60 22.88 15.90
C GLY A 37 27.02 22.02 17.03
N HIS A 38 25.89 21.35 16.80
CA HIS A 38 25.28 20.45 17.78
C HIS A 38 26.13 19.21 18.06
N ILE A 39 26.72 18.62 17.03
CA ILE A 39 27.58 17.43 17.15
C ILE A 39 28.82 17.75 18.00
N ARG A 40 29.47 18.88 17.79
CA ARG A 40 30.69 19.29 18.53
C ARG A 40 30.46 19.46 20.04
N GLN A 41 29.22 19.63 20.50
CA GLN A 41 28.88 19.69 21.93
C GLN A 41 29.06 18.34 22.64
N ARG A 42 29.13 17.23 21.90
CA ARG A 42 29.32 15.89 22.48
C ARG A 42 30.78 15.66 22.84
N ARG A 43 31.02 15.14 24.05
CA ARG A 43 32.36 14.77 24.51
C ARG A 43 32.81 13.46 23.84
N ARG A 44 34.07 13.41 23.38
CA ARG A 44 34.74 12.25 22.75
C ARG A 44 34.31 11.97 21.30
N ALA A 45 35.22 11.39 20.51
CA ALA A 45 35.01 11.09 19.08
C ALA A 45 33.80 10.18 18.84
N HIS A 46 33.71 9.04 19.54
CA HIS A 46 32.60 8.08 19.38
C HIS A 46 31.22 8.67 19.64
N ASN A 47 31.07 9.60 20.59
CA ASN A 47 29.77 10.22 20.84
C ASN A 47 29.41 11.25 19.76
N ARG A 48 30.39 12.01 19.26
CA ARG A 48 30.19 12.92 18.12
C ARG A 48 29.76 12.13 16.88
N PHE A 49 30.48 11.06 16.57
CA PHE A 49 30.14 10.16 15.48
C PHE A 49 28.75 9.55 15.68
N GLY A 50 28.51 8.89 16.82
CA GLY A 50 27.23 8.24 17.08
C GLY A 50 26.03 9.19 17.05
N PHE A 51 26.18 10.42 17.53
CA PHE A 51 25.15 11.46 17.42
C PHE A 51 24.88 11.85 15.96
N ALA A 52 25.93 12.05 15.15
CA ALA A 52 25.81 12.32 13.72
C ALA A 52 25.14 11.16 12.96
N LEU A 53 25.54 9.93 13.26
CA LEU A 53 24.94 8.73 12.68
C LEU A 53 23.44 8.64 12.99
N GLN A 54 23.04 8.81 14.26
CA GLN A 54 21.62 8.82 14.61
C GLN A 54 20.85 9.93 13.90
N LEU A 55 21.43 11.14 13.78
CA LEU A 55 20.83 12.24 13.03
C LEU A 55 20.58 11.85 11.56
N CYS A 56 21.59 11.28 10.91
CA CYS A 56 21.49 10.83 9.51
C CYS A 56 20.40 9.76 9.34
N VAL A 57 20.34 8.75 10.21
CA VAL A 57 19.34 7.67 10.16
C VAL A 57 17.92 8.20 10.41
N LEU A 58 17.77 9.21 11.27
CA LEU A 58 16.49 9.91 11.50
C LEU A 58 16.07 10.78 10.32
N ARG A 59 16.99 11.34 9.54
CA ARG A 59 16.68 12.08 8.30
C ARG A 59 16.25 11.12 7.20
N TYR A 60 17.00 10.04 7.04
CA TYR A 60 16.74 9.01 6.07
C TYR A 60 17.34 7.68 6.57
N PRO A 61 16.58 6.58 6.60
CA PRO A 61 15.23 6.42 6.06
C PRO A 61 14.10 6.96 6.98
N GLY A 62 14.41 7.57 8.14
CA GLY A 62 13.40 8.15 9.02
C GLY A 62 13.11 7.37 10.30
N ARG A 63 14.01 6.45 10.68
CA ARG A 63 13.82 5.52 11.81
C ARG A 63 14.90 5.72 12.88
N VAL A 64 14.76 4.97 13.97
CA VAL A 64 15.83 4.84 14.96
C VAL A 64 16.83 3.77 14.50
N LEU A 65 18.11 4.01 14.75
CA LEU A 65 19.16 3.01 14.58
C LEU A 65 18.95 1.87 15.59
N ALA A 66 18.93 0.61 15.13
CA ALA A 66 18.72 -0.54 16.01
C ALA A 66 19.97 -0.83 16.87
N PRO A 67 19.82 -1.39 18.07
CA PRO A 67 20.96 -1.88 18.85
C PRO A 67 21.76 -2.92 18.07
N GLY A 68 23.09 -2.75 18.01
CA GLY A 68 23.97 -3.68 17.29
C GLY A 68 23.83 -3.69 15.76
N GLU A 69 23.09 -2.75 15.17
CA GLU A 69 22.95 -2.65 13.71
C GLU A 69 24.31 -2.46 13.03
N LEU A 70 24.60 -3.28 12.02
CA LEU A 70 25.82 -3.16 11.23
C LEU A 70 25.72 -1.93 10.32
N ILE A 71 26.73 -1.06 10.40
CA ILE A 71 26.79 0.16 9.61
C ILE A 71 27.65 -0.11 8.36
N PRO A 72 27.13 0.08 7.15
CA PRO A 72 27.91 -0.06 5.93
C PRO A 72 29.12 0.89 5.92
N ALA A 73 30.25 0.43 5.38
CA ALA A 73 31.49 1.22 5.31
C ALA A 73 31.27 2.57 4.60
N GLN A 74 30.48 2.58 3.52
CA GLN A 74 30.12 3.78 2.77
C GLN A 74 29.45 4.83 3.65
N VAL A 75 28.58 4.39 4.58
CA VAL A 75 27.90 5.29 5.53
C VAL A 75 28.89 5.79 6.58
N SER A 76 29.67 4.90 7.19
CA SER A 76 30.62 5.29 8.24
C SER A 76 31.68 6.24 7.71
N ASP A 77 32.26 5.94 6.54
CA ASP A 77 33.34 6.73 5.95
C ASP A 77 32.84 8.11 5.53
N PHE A 78 31.64 8.17 4.96
CA PHE A 78 31.01 9.43 4.57
C PHE A 78 30.74 10.36 5.75
N ILE A 79 30.28 9.82 6.89
CA ILE A 79 30.06 10.60 8.10
C ILE A 79 31.40 10.96 8.76
N ALA A 80 32.35 10.03 8.83
CA ALA A 80 33.66 10.23 9.43
C ALA A 80 34.44 11.36 8.74
N ALA A 81 34.42 11.39 7.41
CA ALA A 81 35.07 12.43 6.60
C ALA A 81 34.56 13.84 6.94
N GLN A 82 33.25 14.01 7.16
CA GLN A 82 32.66 15.30 7.53
C GLN A 82 33.02 15.75 8.95
N LEU A 83 33.35 14.80 9.82
CA LEU A 83 33.70 15.07 11.22
C LEU A 83 35.22 15.19 11.45
N GLY A 84 36.04 14.88 10.44
CA GLY A 84 37.49 14.73 10.59
C GLY A 84 37.86 13.57 11.50
N LEU A 85 37.12 12.46 11.42
CA LEU A 85 37.28 11.23 12.21
C LEU A 85 37.58 10.04 11.30
N THR A 86 37.85 8.87 11.89
CA THR A 86 37.92 7.59 11.15
C THR A 86 36.72 6.70 11.50
N SER A 87 36.43 5.68 10.67
CA SER A 87 35.37 4.69 10.93
C SER A 87 35.52 4.02 12.31
N ASP A 88 36.76 3.81 12.75
CA ASP A 88 37.09 3.15 14.03
C ASP A 88 36.64 3.96 15.24
N ASP A 89 36.50 5.28 15.10
CA ASP A 89 35.97 6.13 16.16
C ASP A 89 34.53 5.76 16.53
N LEU A 90 33.77 5.08 15.66
CA LEU A 90 32.41 4.63 15.97
C LEU A 90 32.37 3.38 16.87
N LEU A 91 33.41 2.56 16.91
CA LEU A 91 33.38 1.23 17.55
C LEU A 91 32.93 1.26 19.02
N LEU A 92 33.36 2.29 19.76
CA LEU A 92 33.03 2.45 21.18
C LEU A 92 31.62 3.02 21.42
N TYR A 93 30.95 3.53 20.39
CA TYR A 93 29.61 4.09 20.53
C TYR A 93 28.56 3.02 20.83
N ALA A 94 28.75 1.81 20.29
CA ALA A 94 27.81 0.70 20.48
C ALA A 94 27.78 0.15 21.92
N ALA A 95 28.71 0.54 22.79
CA ALA A 95 28.89 -0.08 24.10
C ALA A 95 27.92 0.39 25.20
N ARG A 96 27.22 1.53 25.05
CA ARG A 96 26.33 2.09 26.09
C ARG A 96 24.96 2.47 25.54
N GLU A 97 23.94 1.75 25.97
CA GLU A 97 22.54 1.98 25.60
C GLU A 97 22.02 3.35 26.10
N GLU A 98 22.38 3.76 27.32
CA GLU A 98 21.94 5.02 27.91
C GLU A 98 22.31 6.24 27.04
N THR A 99 23.55 6.30 26.58
CA THR A 99 24.03 7.41 25.73
C THR A 99 23.29 7.46 24.39
N ARG A 100 22.86 6.31 23.85
CA ARG A 100 22.06 6.28 22.62
C ARG A 100 20.67 6.85 22.84
N HIS A 101 20.04 6.55 23.98
CA HIS A 101 18.73 7.09 24.33
C HIS A 101 18.79 8.60 24.60
N GLU A 102 19.81 9.07 25.32
CA GLU A 102 20.06 10.50 25.54
C GLU A 102 20.24 11.24 24.20
N HIS A 103 21.05 10.69 23.29
CA HIS A 103 21.25 11.27 21.96
C HIS A 103 19.94 11.34 21.17
N LEU A 104 19.15 10.27 21.17
CA LEU A 104 17.85 10.25 20.49
C LEU A 104 16.89 11.29 21.07
N ALA A 105 16.84 11.44 22.40
CA ALA A 105 16.02 12.44 23.07
C ALA A 105 16.44 13.87 22.68
N ASP A 106 17.74 14.14 22.64
CA ASP A 106 18.28 15.41 22.20
C ASP A 106 17.97 15.69 20.72
N LEU A 107 18.16 14.72 19.84
CA LEU A 107 17.85 14.86 18.42
C LEU A 107 16.37 15.16 18.18
N ARG A 108 15.48 14.51 18.93
CA ARG A 108 14.04 14.80 18.90
C ARG A 108 13.72 16.22 19.32
N ARG A 109 14.36 16.70 20.39
CA ARG A 109 14.17 18.06 20.90
C ARG A 109 14.71 19.12 19.95
N ILE A 110 15.92 18.93 19.42
CA ILE A 110 16.61 19.91 18.55
C ILE A 110 15.93 20.00 17.18
N TYR A 111 15.66 18.86 16.54
CA TYR A 111 15.16 18.82 15.16
C TYR A 111 13.64 18.63 15.05
N GLY A 112 12.94 18.51 16.18
CA GLY A 112 11.48 18.38 16.23
C GLY A 112 10.95 17.02 15.80
N TYR A 113 11.74 15.95 15.93
CA TYR A 113 11.25 14.60 15.65
C TYR A 113 10.26 14.10 16.71
N ARG A 114 9.17 13.51 16.24
CA ARG A 114 8.08 13.00 17.08
C ARG A 114 8.02 11.48 17.00
N SER A 115 7.78 10.82 18.13
CA SER A 115 7.50 9.39 18.11
C SER A 115 6.17 9.12 17.42
N PHE A 116 6.02 7.94 16.81
CA PHE A 116 4.74 7.45 16.30
C PHE A 116 3.80 7.08 17.47
N SER A 117 3.23 8.09 18.14
CA SER A 117 2.30 7.94 19.26
C SER A 117 1.32 9.12 19.35
N GLY A 118 0.28 8.97 20.18
CA GLY A 118 -0.69 10.02 20.46
C GLY A 118 -1.35 10.61 19.21
N ARG A 119 -1.46 11.94 19.17
CA ARG A 119 -2.10 12.68 18.07
C ARG A 119 -1.40 12.47 16.72
N GLY A 120 -0.06 12.51 16.68
CA GLY A 120 0.67 12.33 15.42
C GLY A 120 0.44 10.95 14.79
N ALA A 121 0.38 9.89 15.59
CA ALA A 121 0.00 8.57 15.09
C ALA A 121 -1.45 8.50 14.62
N ARG A 122 -2.37 9.23 15.25
CA ARG A 122 -3.77 9.32 14.80
C ARG A 122 -3.87 10.02 13.44
N ASP A 123 -3.23 11.18 13.29
CA ASP A 123 -3.24 11.95 12.04
C ASP A 123 -2.69 11.10 10.87
N LEU A 124 -1.61 10.34 11.11
CA LEU A 124 -1.04 9.42 10.13
C LEU A 124 -1.94 8.22 9.81
N ARG A 125 -2.74 7.72 10.78
CA ARG A 125 -3.74 6.67 10.53
C ARG A 125 -4.92 7.19 9.69
N GLU A 126 -5.37 8.41 9.97
CA GLU A 126 -6.42 9.05 9.17
C GLU A 126 -5.90 9.37 7.75
N TRP A 127 -4.63 9.76 7.64
CA TRP A 127 -3.98 9.96 6.34
C TRP A 127 -3.87 8.66 5.54
N ILE A 128 -3.34 7.57 6.11
CA ILE A 128 -3.17 6.31 5.37
C ILE A 128 -4.51 5.71 4.94
N ALA A 129 -5.57 5.90 5.73
CA ALA A 129 -6.91 5.45 5.38
C ALA A 129 -7.45 6.14 4.12
N ARG A 130 -7.15 7.43 3.93
CA ARG A 130 -7.53 8.18 2.70
C ARG A 130 -6.69 7.77 1.50
N GLU A 131 -5.39 7.60 1.69
CA GLU A 131 -4.47 7.19 0.62
C GLU A 131 -4.71 5.75 0.12
N ALA A 132 -5.23 4.88 0.99
CA ALA A 132 -5.41 3.47 0.68
C ALA A 132 -6.38 3.18 -0.47
N GLU A 133 -7.32 4.08 -0.79
CA GLU A 133 -8.22 3.93 -1.94
C GLU A 133 -7.48 4.13 -3.27
N ALA A 134 -6.57 5.11 -3.30
CA ALA A 134 -5.74 5.42 -4.47
C ALA A 134 -4.53 4.48 -4.63
N ALA A 135 -4.16 3.76 -3.57
CA ALA A 135 -3.01 2.87 -3.60
C ALA A 135 -3.24 1.64 -4.48
N THR A 136 -2.27 1.34 -5.34
CA THR A 136 -2.34 0.21 -6.28
C THR A 136 -1.78 -1.09 -5.71
N SER A 137 -0.95 -1.00 -4.66
CA SER A 137 -0.35 -2.15 -3.97
C SER A 137 0.00 -1.82 -2.53
N ASN A 138 0.27 -2.85 -1.72
CA ASN A 138 0.75 -2.66 -0.35
C ASN A 138 2.14 -2.00 -0.28
N GLU A 139 3.00 -2.29 -1.27
CA GLU A 139 4.30 -1.64 -1.38
C GLU A 139 4.17 -0.14 -1.68
N ASP A 140 3.28 0.23 -2.61
CA ASP A 140 3.00 1.62 -2.94
C ASP A 140 2.52 2.38 -1.68
N LEU A 141 1.51 1.86 -0.98
CA LEU A 141 1.00 2.49 0.24
C LEU A 141 2.07 2.60 1.33
N ALA A 142 2.91 1.58 1.51
CA ALA A 142 4.00 1.61 2.47
C ALA A 142 5.06 2.66 2.13
N ARG A 143 5.42 2.81 0.84
CA ARG A 143 6.34 3.87 0.38
C ARG A 143 5.78 5.25 0.66
N ARG A 144 4.50 5.48 0.36
CA ARG A 144 3.80 6.74 0.64
C ARG A 144 3.78 7.02 2.14
N PHE A 145 3.45 6.04 2.97
CA PHE A 145 3.43 6.16 4.43
C PHE A 145 4.79 6.52 5.02
N VAL A 146 5.88 5.90 4.52
CA VAL A 146 7.25 6.23 4.94
C VAL A 146 7.63 7.65 4.53
N ALA A 147 7.25 8.08 3.33
CA ALA A 147 7.47 9.45 2.89
C ALA A 147 6.71 10.47 3.76
N GLU A 148 5.46 10.17 4.12
CA GLU A 148 4.64 11.05 4.95
C GLU A 148 5.13 11.15 6.39
N CYS A 149 5.59 10.04 6.98
CA CYS A 149 6.26 10.04 8.27
C CYS A 149 7.47 10.99 8.25
N ARG A 150 8.34 10.89 7.23
CA ARG A 150 9.49 11.79 7.07
C ARG A 150 9.07 13.25 6.89
N ARG A 151 8.09 13.53 6.01
CA ARG A 151 7.55 14.88 5.76
C ARG A 151 7.05 15.53 7.06
N THR A 152 6.40 14.74 7.91
CA THR A 152 5.86 15.20 9.21
C THR A 152 6.85 15.08 10.37
N ARG A 153 8.11 14.68 10.11
CA ARG A 153 9.14 14.41 11.13
C ARG A 153 8.66 13.42 12.20
N THR A 154 7.81 12.48 11.82
CA THR A 154 7.41 11.35 12.66
C THR A 154 8.39 10.21 12.45
N ILE A 155 9.02 9.76 13.53
CA ILE A 155 9.92 8.61 13.52
C ILE A 155 9.12 7.37 13.13
N LEU A 156 9.60 6.65 12.12
CA LEU A 156 8.96 5.46 11.61
C LEU A 156 8.70 4.43 12.72
N PRO A 157 7.50 3.84 12.79
CA PRO A 157 7.28 2.67 13.62
C PRO A 157 8.00 1.44 13.02
N GLY A 158 8.10 0.36 13.78
CA GLY A 158 8.69 -0.89 13.30
C GLY A 158 7.97 -1.43 12.06
N SER A 159 8.69 -2.15 11.20
CA SER A 159 8.18 -2.70 9.91
C SER A 159 6.86 -3.45 10.05
N SER A 160 6.72 -4.26 11.09
CA SER A 160 5.48 -5.01 11.38
C SER A 160 4.27 -4.12 11.66
N THR A 161 4.49 -2.92 12.21
CA THR A 161 3.44 -1.93 12.42
C THR A 161 3.08 -1.24 11.11
N ILE A 162 4.07 -0.90 10.28
CA ILE A 162 3.85 -0.34 8.93
C ILE A 162 3.01 -1.31 8.10
N GLU A 163 3.41 -2.58 8.04
CA GLU A 163 2.68 -3.63 7.29
C GLU A 163 1.24 -3.77 7.75
N ARG A 164 1.01 -3.82 9.06
CA ARG A 164 -0.33 -3.93 9.62
C ARG A 164 -1.20 -2.71 9.28
N LEU A 165 -0.66 -1.50 9.44
CA LEU A 165 -1.39 -0.28 9.11
C LEU A 165 -1.77 -0.23 7.63
N CYS A 166 -0.85 -0.61 6.73
CA CYS A 166 -1.12 -0.65 5.29
C CYS A 166 -2.18 -1.72 4.97
N ALA A 167 -2.04 -2.92 5.52
CA ALA A 167 -2.99 -4.02 5.30
C ALA A 167 -4.40 -3.67 5.80
N ASP A 168 -4.51 -3.15 7.04
CA ASP A 168 -5.78 -2.75 7.64
C ASP A 168 -6.44 -1.63 6.80
N ALA A 169 -5.66 -0.62 6.38
CA ALA A 169 -6.16 0.47 5.55
C ALA A 169 -6.61 0.01 4.16
N LEU A 170 -5.90 -0.95 3.54
CA LEU A 170 -6.29 -1.52 2.25
C LEU A 170 -7.55 -2.37 2.32
N VAL A 171 -7.74 -3.14 3.40
CA VAL A 171 -8.96 -3.91 3.65
C VAL A 171 -10.14 -2.95 3.83
N GLU A 172 -9.97 -1.89 4.62
CA GLU A 172 -11.02 -0.91 4.84
C GLU A 172 -11.35 -0.12 3.56
N ALA A 173 -10.34 0.24 2.76
CA ALA A 173 -10.55 0.86 1.47
C ALA A 173 -11.28 -0.05 0.47
N GLU A 174 -11.03 -1.36 0.49
CA GLU A 174 -11.79 -2.31 -0.32
C GLU A 174 -13.26 -2.35 0.10
N ARG A 175 -13.54 -2.44 1.41
CA ARG A 175 -14.91 -2.40 1.94
C ARG A 175 -15.65 -1.12 1.56
N ARG A 176 -15.04 0.06 1.74
CA ARG A 176 -15.69 1.33 1.37
C ARG A 176 -16.06 1.41 -0.11
N ILE A 177 -15.22 0.84 -0.99
CA ILE A 177 -15.52 0.78 -2.43
C ILE A 177 -16.66 -0.21 -2.72
N GLU A 178 -16.65 -1.37 -2.07
CA GLU A 178 -17.73 -2.37 -2.17
C GLU A 178 -19.06 -1.77 -1.69
N ASP A 179 -19.06 -1.13 -0.52
CA ASP A 179 -20.21 -0.45 0.06
C ASP A 179 -20.71 0.67 -0.85
N LEU A 180 -19.82 1.54 -1.36
CA LEU A 180 -20.20 2.64 -2.26
C LEU A 180 -20.95 2.14 -3.50
N ILE A 181 -20.49 1.04 -4.10
CA ILE A 181 -21.14 0.43 -5.27
C ILE A 181 -22.47 -0.21 -4.86
N ALA A 182 -22.48 -0.96 -3.75
CA ALA A 182 -23.67 -1.63 -3.25
C ALA A 182 -24.81 -0.65 -2.93
N HIS A 183 -24.51 0.52 -2.35
CA HIS A 183 -25.50 1.55 -2.02
C HIS A 183 -26.18 2.17 -3.25
N ARG A 184 -25.60 2.01 -4.45
CA ARG A 184 -26.20 2.47 -5.72
C ARG A 184 -27.07 1.41 -6.40
N ILE A 185 -27.07 0.17 -5.89
CA ILE A 185 -27.81 -0.94 -6.47
C ILE A 185 -29.25 -0.90 -5.95
N THR A 186 -30.22 -0.82 -6.87
CA THR A 186 -31.65 -0.87 -6.53
C THR A 186 -32.05 -2.29 -6.10
N PRO A 187 -33.14 -2.47 -5.32
CA PRO A 187 -33.63 -3.80 -4.95
C PRO A 187 -33.87 -4.71 -6.16
N THR A 188 -34.47 -4.18 -7.23
CA THR A 188 -34.71 -4.92 -8.48
C THR A 188 -33.41 -5.34 -9.17
N LEU A 189 -32.40 -4.46 -9.19
CA LEU A 189 -31.09 -4.83 -9.73
C LEU A 189 -30.40 -5.88 -8.86
N SER A 190 -30.52 -5.78 -7.54
CA SER A 190 -29.98 -6.78 -6.59
C SER A 190 -30.54 -8.18 -6.87
N GLU A 191 -31.86 -8.30 -7.01
CA GLU A 191 -32.53 -9.56 -7.36
C GLU A 191 -32.04 -10.11 -8.71
N ASN A 192 -31.98 -9.27 -9.74
CA ASN A 192 -31.47 -9.66 -11.06
C ASN A 192 -30.02 -10.14 -11.01
N LEU A 193 -29.16 -9.47 -10.23
CA LEU A 193 -27.77 -9.88 -10.03
C LEU A 193 -27.68 -11.19 -9.26
N ALA A 194 -28.55 -11.44 -8.27
CA ALA A 194 -28.59 -12.69 -7.54
C ALA A 194 -28.97 -13.87 -8.45
N HIS A 195 -29.91 -13.69 -9.37
CA HIS A 195 -30.28 -14.70 -10.37
C HIS A 195 -29.12 -15.13 -11.27
N LEU A 196 -28.09 -14.29 -11.46
CA LEU A 196 -26.86 -14.71 -12.16
C LEU A 196 -26.20 -15.94 -11.51
N LEU A 197 -26.34 -16.08 -10.19
CA LEU A 197 -25.74 -17.16 -9.41
C LEU A 197 -26.67 -18.38 -9.23
N GLU A 198 -27.94 -18.26 -9.59
CA GLU A 198 -28.97 -19.30 -9.37
C GLU A 198 -29.38 -19.95 -10.70
N ASP A 199 -29.69 -19.12 -11.69
CA ASP A 199 -30.19 -19.58 -12.98
C ASP A 199 -29.08 -20.28 -13.77
N THR A 200 -29.46 -21.37 -14.44
CA THR A 200 -28.53 -22.14 -15.28
C THR A 200 -28.90 -22.07 -16.75
N VAL A 201 -27.89 -22.08 -17.61
CA VAL A 201 -28.02 -22.28 -19.04
C VAL A 201 -27.89 -23.78 -19.31
N ASP A 202 -28.88 -24.34 -20.00
CA ASP A 202 -29.01 -25.76 -20.36
C ASP A 202 -28.88 -26.73 -19.16
N GLY A 203 -29.17 -26.26 -17.94
CA GLY A 203 -29.05 -27.05 -16.71
C GLY A 203 -27.61 -27.34 -16.28
N ARG A 204 -26.60 -26.70 -16.89
CA ARG A 204 -25.18 -27.06 -16.70
C ARG A 204 -24.34 -26.01 -16.01
N VAL A 205 -24.43 -24.76 -16.46
CA VAL A 205 -23.60 -23.65 -15.97
C VAL A 205 -24.48 -22.51 -15.51
N THR A 206 -24.10 -21.81 -14.44
CA THR A 206 -24.85 -20.63 -14.01
C THR A 206 -24.73 -19.51 -15.04
N ARG A 207 -25.70 -18.60 -15.07
CA ARG A 207 -25.67 -17.40 -15.92
C ARG A 207 -24.39 -16.60 -15.72
N PHE A 208 -23.90 -16.48 -14.49
CA PHE A 208 -22.62 -15.85 -14.16
C PHE A 208 -21.43 -16.51 -14.88
N VAL A 209 -21.32 -17.83 -14.83
CA VAL A 209 -20.22 -18.56 -15.49
C VAL A 209 -20.35 -18.49 -17.01
N TRP A 210 -21.58 -18.58 -17.54
CA TRP A 210 -21.88 -18.48 -18.96
C TRP A 210 -21.52 -17.11 -19.56
N LEU A 211 -21.76 -16.02 -18.82
CA LEU A 211 -21.37 -14.66 -19.21
C LEU A 211 -19.86 -14.44 -19.17
N ARG A 212 -19.18 -15.02 -18.17
CA ARG A 212 -17.71 -14.95 -18.05
C ARG A 212 -16.99 -15.66 -19.21
N GLN A 213 -17.55 -16.76 -19.70
CA GLN A 213 -16.91 -17.60 -20.71
C GLN A 213 -17.44 -17.29 -22.11
N PHE A 214 -16.73 -16.43 -22.84
CA PHE A 214 -16.95 -16.22 -24.27
C PHE A 214 -15.63 -16.25 -25.04
N GLU A 215 -15.68 -16.84 -26.23
CA GLU A 215 -14.56 -16.86 -27.18
C GLU A 215 -14.98 -16.08 -28.43
N VAL A 216 -14.05 -15.30 -28.98
CA VAL A 216 -14.25 -14.63 -30.26
C VAL A 216 -14.14 -15.69 -31.35
N GLY A 217 -15.27 -16.10 -31.90
CA GLY A 217 -15.33 -17.10 -32.97
C GLY A 217 -15.51 -16.47 -34.35
N ALA A 218 -14.92 -17.08 -35.38
CA ALA A 218 -14.91 -16.55 -36.75
C ALA A 218 -16.15 -16.90 -37.60
N ASN A 219 -17.28 -17.31 -36.99
CA ASN A 219 -18.47 -17.73 -37.73
C ASN A 219 -19.76 -17.12 -37.17
N SER A 220 -20.82 -17.11 -37.99
CA SER A 220 -22.12 -16.50 -37.66
C SER A 220 -22.77 -17.11 -36.41
N ALA A 221 -22.54 -18.40 -36.14
CA ALA A 221 -23.04 -19.05 -34.93
C ALA A 221 -22.34 -18.53 -33.66
N ALA A 222 -21.05 -18.21 -33.73
CA ALA A 222 -20.32 -17.57 -32.64
C ALA A 222 -20.79 -16.13 -32.40
N ALA A 223 -21.00 -15.37 -33.49
CA ALA A 223 -21.54 -14.00 -33.40
C ALA A 223 -22.94 -13.98 -32.73
N ASN A 224 -23.83 -14.90 -33.10
CA ASN A 224 -25.15 -15.03 -32.45
C ASN A 224 -25.04 -15.30 -30.95
N ARG A 225 -24.12 -16.18 -30.53
CA ARG A 225 -23.91 -16.44 -29.09
C ARG A 225 -23.36 -15.23 -28.34
N LEU A 226 -22.62 -14.34 -29.00
CA LEU A 226 -22.14 -13.09 -28.39
C LEU A 226 -23.30 -12.09 -28.28
N MET A 227 -24.15 -11.98 -29.32
CA MET A 227 -25.37 -11.18 -29.29
C MET A 227 -26.34 -11.63 -28.19
N ASP A 228 -26.58 -12.94 -28.04
CA ASP A 228 -27.45 -13.49 -26.97
C ASP A 228 -26.96 -13.08 -25.57
N ARG A 229 -25.63 -13.05 -25.35
CA ARG A 229 -25.03 -12.61 -24.09
C ARG A 229 -25.18 -11.10 -23.89
N LEU A 230 -24.94 -10.32 -24.94
CA LEU A 230 -25.09 -8.87 -24.87
C LEU A 230 -26.55 -8.48 -24.59
N GLU A 231 -27.52 -9.11 -25.28
CA GLU A 231 -28.94 -8.88 -25.06
C GLU A 231 -29.35 -9.25 -23.62
N TYR A 232 -28.82 -10.35 -23.07
CA TYR A 232 -29.05 -10.71 -21.68
C TYR A 232 -28.49 -9.67 -20.71
N LEU A 233 -27.27 -9.17 -20.94
CA LEU A 233 -26.65 -8.12 -20.13
C LEU A 233 -27.31 -6.75 -20.26
N GLN A 234 -27.94 -6.45 -21.40
CA GLN A 234 -28.68 -5.21 -21.62
C GLN A 234 -29.96 -5.12 -20.78
N ARG A 235 -30.48 -6.25 -20.27
CA ARG A 235 -31.64 -6.28 -19.36
C ARG A 235 -31.33 -5.77 -17.96
N PHE A 236 -30.05 -5.62 -17.61
CA PHE A 236 -29.61 -5.06 -16.33
C PHE A 236 -29.62 -3.54 -16.40
N ASP A 237 -30.57 -2.94 -15.68
CA ASP A 237 -30.67 -1.48 -15.49
C ASP A 237 -29.59 -1.00 -14.50
N LEU A 238 -28.36 -0.94 -14.99
CA LEU A 238 -27.19 -0.47 -14.23
C LEU A 238 -27.20 1.06 -14.18
N PRO A 239 -27.15 1.68 -12.99
CA PRO A 239 -27.08 3.14 -12.84
C PRO A 239 -25.89 3.73 -13.61
N ALA A 240 -26.09 4.90 -14.24
CA ALA A 240 -25.01 5.58 -14.97
C ALA A 240 -23.88 6.05 -14.03
N ASP A 241 -24.20 6.33 -12.77
CA ASP A 241 -23.30 6.77 -11.71
C ASP A 241 -22.74 5.61 -10.87
N LEU A 242 -22.97 4.34 -11.27
CA LEU A 242 -22.58 3.15 -10.51
C LEU A 242 -21.10 3.20 -10.06
N LEU A 243 -20.21 3.66 -10.94
CA LEU A 243 -18.77 3.72 -10.69
C LEU A 243 -18.25 5.13 -10.35
N ASP A 244 -19.11 6.13 -10.14
CA ASP A 244 -18.68 7.49 -9.83
C ASP A 244 -17.84 7.50 -8.54
N GLY A 245 -16.64 8.07 -8.60
CA GLY A 245 -15.70 8.10 -7.48
C GLY A 245 -14.94 6.78 -7.23
N VAL A 246 -15.16 5.73 -8.02
CA VAL A 246 -14.40 4.47 -7.93
C VAL A 246 -13.17 4.53 -8.83
N PRO A 247 -11.94 4.38 -8.31
CA PRO A 247 -10.74 4.37 -9.13
C PRO A 247 -10.74 3.19 -10.14
N ALA A 248 -10.31 3.42 -11.39
CA ALA A 248 -10.31 2.42 -12.45
C ALA A 248 -9.58 1.10 -12.09
N HIS A 249 -8.48 1.19 -11.33
CA HIS A 249 -7.75 0.00 -10.87
C HIS A 249 -8.56 -0.85 -9.88
N ARG A 250 -9.51 -0.26 -9.13
CA ARG A 250 -10.44 -0.96 -8.24
C ARG A 250 -11.51 -1.70 -9.03
N VAL A 251 -12.05 -1.06 -10.07
CA VAL A 251 -12.97 -1.69 -11.04
C VAL A 251 -12.32 -2.91 -11.66
N THR A 252 -11.09 -2.76 -12.19
CA THR A 252 -10.32 -3.87 -12.75
C THR A 252 -10.10 -5.01 -11.76
N ARG A 253 -9.85 -4.69 -10.48
CA ARG A 253 -9.64 -5.69 -9.42
C ARG A 253 -10.93 -6.43 -9.08
N LEU A 254 -12.07 -5.73 -8.94
CA LEU A 254 -13.38 -6.35 -8.70
C LEU A 254 -13.77 -7.28 -9.87
N ARG A 255 -13.58 -6.83 -11.12
CA ARG A 255 -13.77 -7.68 -12.30
C ARG A 255 -12.93 -8.96 -12.22
N ARG A 256 -11.63 -8.82 -11.95
CA ARG A 256 -10.71 -9.98 -11.80
C ARG A 256 -11.08 -10.90 -10.65
N GLN A 257 -11.69 -10.38 -9.58
CA GLN A 257 -12.20 -11.20 -8.49
C GLN A 257 -13.40 -12.03 -8.96
N GLY A 258 -14.39 -11.40 -9.62
CA GLY A 258 -15.53 -12.12 -10.20
C GLY A 258 -15.09 -13.19 -11.21
N GLU A 259 -14.06 -12.91 -12.01
CA GLU A 259 -13.49 -13.89 -12.94
C GLU A 259 -12.85 -15.10 -12.27
N ARG A 260 -12.44 -15.00 -11.01
CA ARG A 260 -11.84 -16.11 -10.25
C ARG A 260 -12.86 -16.97 -9.51
N TYR A 261 -13.96 -16.37 -9.05
CA TYR A 261 -14.97 -17.10 -8.31
C TYR A 261 -15.85 -17.97 -9.24
N TYR A 262 -16.34 -19.08 -8.69
CA TYR A 262 -17.51 -19.78 -9.21
C TYR A 262 -18.75 -19.36 -8.42
N ALA A 263 -19.94 -19.76 -8.86
CA ALA A 263 -21.19 -19.32 -8.25
C ALA A 263 -21.26 -19.60 -6.74
N ASP A 264 -20.84 -20.80 -6.31
CA ASP A 264 -20.82 -21.17 -4.88
C ASP A 264 -19.93 -20.23 -4.07
N GLY A 265 -18.69 -20.01 -4.55
CA GLY A 265 -17.75 -19.10 -3.89
C GLY A 265 -18.18 -17.63 -3.90
N MET A 266 -18.98 -17.21 -4.89
CA MET A 266 -19.63 -15.89 -4.89
C MET A 266 -20.74 -15.80 -3.85
N ARG A 267 -21.54 -16.86 -3.66
CA ARG A 267 -22.66 -16.88 -2.69
C ARG A 267 -22.16 -16.79 -1.25
N ASP A 268 -20.97 -17.33 -0.96
CA ASP A 268 -20.34 -17.28 0.36
C ASP A 268 -19.80 -15.89 0.76
N LEU A 269 -19.77 -14.92 -0.16
CA LEU A 269 -19.30 -13.57 0.12
C LEU A 269 -20.36 -12.76 0.90
N PRO A 270 -19.91 -11.76 1.70
CA PRO A 270 -20.83 -10.75 2.22
C PRO A 270 -21.64 -10.09 1.10
N GLU A 271 -22.88 -9.71 1.40
CA GLU A 271 -23.85 -9.25 0.39
C GLU A 271 -23.35 -8.05 -0.42
N ASP A 272 -22.94 -6.97 0.25
CA ASP A 272 -22.45 -5.74 -0.42
C ASP A 272 -21.26 -6.03 -1.35
N ARG A 273 -20.33 -6.87 -0.87
CA ARG A 273 -19.19 -7.32 -1.64
C ARG A 273 -19.60 -8.14 -2.87
N ARG A 274 -20.52 -9.09 -2.69
CA ARG A 274 -21.05 -9.93 -3.76
C ARG A 274 -21.72 -9.06 -4.83
N LEU A 275 -22.58 -8.13 -4.41
CA LEU A 275 -23.29 -7.22 -5.31
C LEU A 275 -22.33 -6.29 -6.06
N ALA A 276 -21.34 -5.72 -5.38
CA ALA A 276 -20.34 -4.86 -6.01
C ALA A 276 -19.56 -5.60 -7.12
N ILE A 277 -19.11 -6.83 -6.84
CA ILE A 277 -18.41 -7.66 -7.84
C ILE A 277 -19.34 -8.00 -9.02
N LEU A 278 -20.57 -8.45 -8.75
CA LEU A 278 -21.52 -8.81 -9.80
C LEU A 278 -21.89 -7.62 -10.70
N ALA A 279 -22.14 -6.45 -10.11
CA ALA A 279 -22.47 -5.24 -10.84
C ALA A 279 -21.29 -4.77 -11.72
N VAL A 280 -20.08 -4.77 -11.18
CA VAL A 280 -18.86 -4.46 -11.95
C VAL A 280 -18.65 -5.45 -13.09
N CYS A 281 -18.75 -6.77 -12.83
CA CYS A 281 -18.62 -7.78 -13.88
C CYS A 281 -19.66 -7.60 -14.98
N THR A 282 -20.92 -7.36 -14.62
CA THR A 282 -22.02 -7.14 -15.58
C THR A 282 -21.72 -5.92 -16.45
N LEU A 283 -21.28 -4.81 -15.86
CA LEU A 283 -20.94 -3.59 -16.59
C LEU A 283 -19.74 -3.77 -17.53
N GLU A 284 -18.65 -4.37 -17.03
CA GLU A 284 -17.42 -4.59 -17.78
C GLU A 284 -17.63 -5.59 -18.92
N TRP A 285 -18.33 -6.70 -18.67
CA TRP A 285 -18.65 -7.69 -19.70
C TRP A 285 -19.58 -7.13 -20.77
N ARG A 286 -20.55 -6.28 -20.38
CA ARG A 286 -21.42 -5.59 -21.35
C ARG A 286 -20.60 -4.70 -22.28
N SER A 287 -19.64 -3.97 -21.74
CA SER A 287 -18.75 -3.10 -22.52
C SER A 287 -17.83 -3.91 -23.42
N SER A 288 -17.15 -4.94 -22.87
CA SER A 288 -16.25 -5.80 -23.65
C SER A 288 -16.97 -6.57 -24.77
N LEU A 289 -18.20 -7.04 -24.55
CA LEU A 289 -18.99 -7.72 -25.59
C LEU A 289 -19.47 -6.76 -26.67
N ALA A 290 -19.84 -5.54 -26.31
CA ALA A 290 -20.22 -4.51 -27.28
C ALA A 290 -19.03 -4.16 -28.19
N ASP A 291 -17.83 -3.99 -27.62
CA ASP A 291 -16.61 -3.71 -28.38
C ASP A 291 -16.29 -4.84 -29.38
N VAL A 292 -16.34 -6.10 -28.92
CA VAL A 292 -16.06 -7.28 -29.76
C VAL A 292 -17.08 -7.47 -30.90
N ILE A 293 -18.33 -7.02 -30.74
CA ILE A 293 -19.37 -7.15 -31.78
C ILE A 293 -19.24 -6.05 -32.86
N VAL A 294 -18.65 -4.90 -32.51
CA VAL A 294 -18.45 -3.78 -33.44
C VAL A 294 -17.17 -3.95 -34.28
N GLU A 295 -16.16 -4.63 -33.74
CA GLU A 295 -14.93 -5.03 -34.46
C GLU A 295 -15.17 -6.08 -35.56
#